data_AF-A0A519F3X3-F1
#
_entry.id   AF-A0A519F3X3-F1
#
_cell.length_a   1.000
_cell.length_b   1.000
_cell.length_c   1.000
_cell.angle_alpha   90.00
_cell.angle_beta   90.00
_cell.angle_gamma   90.00
#
_symmetry.space_group_name_H-M   'P 1'
#
loop_
_entity.id
_entity.type
_entity.pdbx_description
1 polymer ?
#
loop_
_entity_poly.entity_id
_entity_poly.type
_entity_poly.pdbx_seq_one_letter_code
_entity_poly.pdbx_strand_id
1 'polypeptide(L)' 'MGISQYIKEIGRGARGAKPLTREQATDLFGQVLDGSVTDLEVGAFCLAMRIKGETPEEMAGFLDATHARLN' A
#
# COMPACT_ATOMS: atom_id res chain seq x y z
N MET A 1 -2.86 9.98 -10.20
CA MET A 1 -2.90 8.62 -10.76
C MET A 1 -3.10 7.73 -9.55
N GLY A 2 -4.26 7.09 -9.38
CA GLY A 2 -4.60 6.40 -8.12
C GLY A 2 -3.71 5.18 -7.84
N ILE A 3 -4.06 4.39 -6.83
CA ILE A 3 -3.24 3.26 -6.38
C ILE A 3 -3.66 1.91 -7.01
N SER A 4 -4.52 1.96 -8.03
CA SER A 4 -5.07 0.76 -8.68
C SER A 4 -4.02 -0.23 -9.23
N GLN A 5 -2.87 0.26 -9.73
CA GLN A 5 -1.75 -0.58 -10.16
C GLN A 5 -1.16 -1.41 -9.01
N TYR A 6 -1.10 -0.84 -7.80
CA TYR A 6 -0.61 -1.55 -6.64
C TYR A 6 -1.64 -2.56 -6.14
N ILE A 7 -2.92 -2.16 -6.08
CA ILE A 7 -4.04 -3.05 -5.74
C ILE A 7 -4.06 -4.29 -6.65
N LYS A 8 -3.73 -4.16 -7.93
CA LYS A 8 -3.63 -5.29 -8.86
C LYS A 8 -2.57 -6.32 -8.45
N GLU A 9 -1.50 -5.90 -7.79
CA GLU A 9 -0.43 -6.78 -7.33
C GLU A 9 -0.74 -7.38 -5.95
N ILE A 10 -1.21 -6.57 -5.00
CA ILE A 10 -1.51 -7.02 -3.63
C ILE A 10 -2.89 -7.70 -3.47
N GLY A 11 -3.82 -7.46 -4.39
CA GLY A 11 -5.24 -7.85 -4.30
C GLY A 11 -5.60 -9.21 -4.90
N ARG A 12 -4.61 -10.07 -5.22
CA ARG A 12 -4.85 -11.38 -5.88
C ARG A 12 -5.07 -12.55 -4.90
N GLY A 13 -5.42 -12.25 -3.64
CA GLY A 13 -5.63 -13.22 -2.58
C GLY A 13 -4.34 -13.82 -2.01
N ALA A 14 -4.46 -14.60 -0.94
CA ALA A 14 -3.32 -15.03 -0.09
C ALA A 14 -2.19 -15.78 -0.83
N ARG A 15 -2.48 -16.46 -1.95
CA ARG A 15 -1.50 -17.24 -2.72
C ARG A 15 -1.07 -16.59 -4.04
N GLY A 16 -1.81 -15.59 -4.51
CA GLY A 16 -1.59 -14.94 -5.81
C GLY A 16 -1.06 -13.53 -5.71
N ALA A 17 -1.14 -12.92 -4.53
CA ALA A 17 -0.68 -11.56 -4.29
C ALA A 17 0.84 -11.50 -4.26
N LYS A 18 1.38 -10.43 -4.83
CA LYS A 18 2.82 -10.17 -4.86
C LYS A 18 3.15 -9.02 -3.92
N PRO A 19 4.32 -9.09 -3.24
CA PRO A 19 4.78 -7.97 -2.44
C PRO A 19 5.15 -6.80 -3.34
N LEU A 20 4.96 -5.59 -2.82
CA LEU A 20 5.47 -4.37 -3.42
C LEU A 20 6.95 -4.18 -3.06
N THR A 21 7.71 -3.46 -3.88
CA THR A 21 9.02 -2.97 -3.45
C THR A 21 8.84 -1.90 -2.37
N ARG A 22 9.92 -1.61 -1.61
CA ARG A 22 9.89 -0.56 -0.60
C ARG A 22 9.47 0.78 -1.19
N GLU A 23 9.99 1.15 -2.36
CA GLU A 23 9.65 2.40 -3.04
C GLU A 23 8.18 2.46 -3.46
N GLN A 24 7.64 1.35 -3.97
CA GLN A 24 6.22 1.24 -4.33
C GLN A 24 5.31 1.33 -3.11
N ALA A 25 5.71 0.71 -1.99
CA ALA A 25 5.00 0.79 -0.73
C ALA A 25 5.02 2.22 -0.16
N THR A 26 6.17 2.92 -0.25
CA THR A 26 6.29 4.33 0.12
C THR A 26 5.36 5.22 -0.72
N ASP A 27 5.35 5.04 -2.03
CA ASP A 27 4.48 5.83 -2.92
C ASP A 27 2.99 5.55 -2.64
N LEU A 28 2.60 4.28 -2.55
CA LEU A 28 1.22 3.88 -2.23
C LEU A 28 0.77 4.52 -0.92
N PHE A 29 1.52 4.30 0.15
CA PHE A 29 1.10 4.73 1.47
C PHE A 29 1.17 6.25 1.62
N GLY A 30 2.09 6.91 0.90
CA GLY A 30 2.11 8.36 0.80
C GLY A 30 0.80 8.92 0.23
N GLN A 31 0.30 8.35 -0.87
CA GLN A 31 -0.98 8.74 -1.45
C GLN A 31 -2.17 8.48 -0.52
N VAL A 32 -2.14 7.39 0.25
CA VAL A 32 -3.14 7.11 1.28
C VAL A 32 -3.13 8.16 2.38
N LEU A 33 -1.95 8.52 2.89
CA LEU A 33 -1.79 9.52 3.95
C LEU A 33 -2.13 10.94 3.49
N ASP A 34 -1.87 11.28 2.23
CA ASP A 34 -2.21 12.58 1.64
C ASP A 34 -3.72 12.73 1.33
N GLY A 35 -4.51 11.66 1.47
CA GLY A 35 -5.91 11.67 1.09
C GLY A 35 -6.13 11.83 -0.41
N SER A 36 -5.15 11.46 -1.25
CA SER A 36 -5.23 11.59 -2.71
C SER A 36 -5.90 10.40 -3.39
N VAL A 37 -6.42 9.44 -2.61
CA VAL A 37 -7.05 8.20 -3.05
C VAL A 37 -8.51 8.15 -2.62
N THR A 38 -9.33 7.39 -3.34
CA THR A 38 -10.76 7.23 -3.02
C THR A 38 -10.97 6.29 -1.83
N ASP A 39 -12.11 6.44 -1.13
CA ASP A 39 -12.51 5.52 -0.04
C ASP A 39 -12.53 4.05 -0.49
N LEU A 40 -12.92 3.80 -1.74
CA LEU A 40 -12.92 2.47 -2.34
C LEU A 40 -11.50 1.91 -2.44
N GLU A 41 -10.53 2.71 -2.86
CA GLU A 41 -9.13 2.31 -2.96
C GLU A 41 -8.51 2.08 -1.58
N VAL A 42 -8.83 2.93 -0.58
CA VAL A 42 -8.41 2.72 0.81
C VAL A 42 -8.96 1.40 1.35
N GLY A 43 -10.26 1.15 1.16
CA GLY A 43 -10.88 -0.12 1.58
C GLY A 43 -10.25 -1.33 0.91
N ALA A 44 -9.97 -1.24 -0.40
CA ALA A 44 -9.30 -2.31 -1.14
C ALA A 44 -7.87 -2.57 -0.64
N PHE A 45 -7.10 -1.51 -0.37
CA PHE A 45 -5.76 -1.62 0.23
C PHE A 45 -5.81 -2.32 1.60
N CYS A 46 -6.69 -1.87 2.49
CA CYS A 46 -6.85 -2.45 3.83
C CYS A 46 -7.21 -3.94 3.77
N LEU A 47 -8.15 -4.32 2.89
CA LEU A 47 -8.53 -5.73 2.71
C LEU A 47 -7.40 -6.57 2.12
N ALA A 48 -6.66 -6.03 1.15
CA ALA A 48 -5.52 -6.73 0.56
C ALA A 48 -4.44 -7.01 1.62
N MET A 49 -4.09 -6.02 2.44
CA MET A 49 -3.13 -6.21 3.54
C MET A 49 -3.66 -7.20 4.59
N ARG A 50 -4.94 -7.15 4.93
CA ARG A 50 -5.55 -8.09 5.89
C ARG A 50 -5.50 -9.56 5.44
N ILE A 51 -5.55 -9.81 4.12
CA ILE A 51 -5.57 -11.16 3.53
C ILE A 51 -4.16 -11.64 3.18
N LYS A 52 -3.33 -10.77 2.60
CA LYS A 52 -1.95 -11.08 2.18
C LYS A 52 -0.98 -11.08 3.36
N GLY A 53 -1.15 -10.15 4.29
CA GLY A 53 -0.13 -9.73 5.26
C GLY A 53 0.95 -8.87 4.60
N GLU A 54 1.53 -7.97 5.38
CA GLU A 54 2.65 -7.10 4.99
C GLU A 54 3.98 -7.87 5.03
N THR A 55 4.90 -7.53 4.14
CA THR A 55 6.32 -7.93 4.26
C THR A 55 7.13 -6.86 5.00
N PRO A 56 8.33 -7.19 5.51
CA PRO A 56 9.22 -6.20 6.13
C PRO A 56 9.55 -5.02 5.20
N GLU A 57 9.71 -5.26 3.90
CA GLU A 57 10.00 -4.22 2.90
C GLU A 57 8.82 -3.27 2.69
N GLU A 58 7.59 -3.81 2.65
CA GLU A 58 6.37 -3.01 2.57
C GLU A 58 6.21 -2.15 3.83
N MET A 59 6.41 -2.75 5.01
CA MET A 59 6.38 -2.03 6.29
C MET A 59 7.43 -0.92 6.37
N ALA A 60 8.65 -1.16 5.88
CA ALA A 60 9.68 -0.13 5.82
C ALA A 60 9.27 1.03 4.90
N GLY A 61 8.64 0.74 3.75
CA GLY A 61 8.14 1.78 2.85
C GLY A 61 6.99 2.59 3.46
N PHE A 62 6.07 1.94 4.17
CA PHE A 62 4.99 2.62 4.90
C PHE A 62 5.55 3.55 5.98
N LEU A 63 6.59 3.12 6.70
CA LEU A 63 7.29 3.96 7.67
C LEU A 63 7.99 5.16 7.01
N ASP A 64 8.67 4.96 5.87
CA ASP A 64 9.30 6.06 5.14
C ASP A 64 8.27 7.13 4.73
N ALA A 65 7.11 6.70 4.21
CA ALA A 65 6.03 7.60 3.83
C ALA A 65 5.44 8.36 5.04
N THR A 66 5.33 7.69 6.18
CA THR A 66 4.86 8.28 7.43
C THR A 66 5.86 9.32 7.96
N HIS A 67 7.14 8.96 8.05
CA HIS A 67 8.19 9.84 8.52
C HIS A 67 8.33 11.10 7.67
N ALA A 68 8.12 11.01 6.35
CA ALA A 68 8.13 12.17 5.47
C ALA A 68 7.06 13.23 5.82
N ARG A 69 5.97 12.84 6.51
CA ARG A 69 4.80 13.68 6.84
C ARG A 69 4.71 14.08 8.31
N LEU A 70 5.64 13.63 9.15
CA LEU A 70 5.68 13.95 10.58
C LEU A 70 6.51 15.20 10.91
N ASN A 71 6.99 15.93 9.89
CA ASN A 71 7.74 17.17 10.06
C ASN A 71 6.82 18.39 10.12
#